data_AF-A0A951Q6B1-F1
#
_entry.id   AF-A0A951Q6B1-F1
#
_cell.length_a   1.000
_cell.length_b   1.000
_cell.length_c   1.000
_cell.angle_alpha   90.00
_cell.angle_beta   90.00
_cell.angle_gamma   90.00
#
_symmetry.space_group_name_H-M   'P 1'
#
loop_
_entity.id
_entity.type
_entity.pdbx_description
1 polymer ?
#
loop_
_entity_poly.entity_id
_entity_poly.type
_entity_poly.pdbx_seq_one_letter_code
_entity_poly.pdbx_strand_id
1 'polypeptide(L)'
;MSTKKSQTKKQPPSEMIRVPVPLIEAVRSLSRLHRQGRTNEVLQGIQELVIKLDSIADIDYFVDIKQLAQRVAQLESRLESGSSNEFNEELADMSLRLEQLETAYNQLIIYLNSKSKPRQSSSRYYTGQGEVKIDTYTPQNLAKRLGVELATLERIRVNAKKPEEFVSWSRGRDPSSLGWRYNPESGLYHPVR
;
A
#
# COMPACT_ATOMS: atom_id res chain seq x y z
N MET A 1 80.05 -35.64 -25.89
CA MET A 1 78.92 -34.97 -25.20
C MET A 1 79.49 -33.87 -24.32
N SER A 2 79.27 -32.60 -24.68
CA SER A 2 79.93 -31.45 -24.05
C SER A 2 78.98 -30.74 -23.09
N THR A 3 79.34 -30.70 -21.80
CA THR A 3 78.56 -30.09 -20.74
C THR A 3 78.70 -28.56 -20.78
N LYS A 4 77.65 -27.86 -21.21
CA LYS A 4 77.57 -26.39 -21.13
C LYS A 4 77.45 -25.98 -19.66
N LYS A 5 78.56 -25.50 -19.07
CA LYS A 5 78.55 -24.75 -17.81
C LYS A 5 77.71 -23.48 -18.01
N SER A 6 76.61 -23.34 -17.28
CA SER A 6 75.87 -22.07 -17.23
C SER A 6 76.74 -21.04 -16.51
N GLN A 7 77.19 -20.03 -17.25
CA GLN A 7 77.87 -18.88 -16.67
C GLN A 7 76.85 -18.08 -15.86
N THR A 8 76.95 -18.10 -14.54
CA THR A 8 76.24 -17.17 -13.67
C THR A 8 76.77 -15.77 -13.97
N LYS A 9 76.03 -14.99 -14.76
CA LYS A 9 76.33 -13.57 -15.03
C LYS A 9 76.41 -12.85 -13.69
N LYS A 10 77.58 -12.32 -13.34
CA LYS A 10 77.76 -11.49 -12.16
C LYS A 10 76.84 -10.27 -12.30
N GLN A 11 76.06 -9.97 -11.27
CA GLN A 11 75.20 -8.78 -11.29
C GLN A 11 76.07 -7.52 -11.41
N PRO A 12 75.63 -6.52 -12.18
CA PRO A 12 76.35 -5.25 -12.30
C PRO A 12 76.53 -4.59 -10.91
N PRO A 13 77.61 -3.81 -10.73
CA PRO A 13 77.85 -3.09 -9.48
C PRO A 13 76.67 -2.16 -9.17
N SER A 14 76.35 -2.01 -7.87
CA SER A 14 75.23 -1.19 -7.41
C SER A 14 75.50 0.28 -7.68
N GLU A 15 74.58 0.94 -8.39
CA GLU A 15 74.66 2.37 -8.69
C GLU A 15 73.99 3.19 -7.57
N MET A 16 74.62 4.30 -7.16
CA MET A 16 74.11 5.16 -6.10
C MET A 16 73.04 6.12 -6.64
N ILE A 17 71.78 5.69 -6.57
CA ILE A 17 70.63 6.54 -6.94
C ILE A 17 70.32 7.49 -5.78
N ARG A 18 70.26 8.80 -6.06
CA ARG A 18 69.79 9.79 -5.08
C ARG A 18 68.27 9.65 -4.91
N VAL A 19 67.84 9.54 -3.67
CA VAL A 19 66.42 9.37 -3.31
C VAL A 19 65.93 10.66 -2.64
N PRO A 20 64.78 11.21 -3.05
CA PRO A 20 64.14 12.33 -2.35
C PRO A 20 63.92 12.01 -0.86
N VAL A 21 64.11 13.01 0.02
CA VAL A 21 64.03 12.85 1.48
C VAL A 21 62.77 12.09 1.95
N PRO A 22 61.55 12.35 1.43
CA PRO A 22 60.35 11.63 1.85
C PRO A 22 60.36 10.13 1.54
N LEU A 23 61.14 9.70 0.56
CA LEU A 23 61.15 8.31 0.07
C LEU A 23 62.30 7.47 0.67
N ILE A 24 63.20 8.09 1.44
CA ILE A 24 64.38 7.41 1.99
C ILE A 24 63.97 6.20 2.84
N GLU A 25 62.98 6.34 3.72
CA GLU A 25 62.54 5.25 4.59
C GLU A 25 61.92 4.09 3.81
N ALA A 26 61.04 4.40 2.85
CA ALA A 26 60.38 3.41 2.00
C ALA A 26 61.38 2.67 1.11
N VAL A 27 62.38 3.35 0.53
CA VAL A 27 63.42 2.71 -0.29
C VAL A 27 64.34 1.85 0.58
N ARG A 28 64.64 2.29 1.82
CA ARG A 28 65.44 1.51 2.76
C ARG A 28 64.73 0.23 3.21
N SER A 29 63.43 0.31 3.51
CA SER A 29 62.62 -0.86 3.87
C SER A 29 62.48 -1.82 2.68
N LEU A 30 62.21 -1.31 1.47
CA LEU A 30 62.12 -2.11 0.25
C LEU A 30 63.45 -2.82 -0.07
N SER A 31 64.57 -2.11 0.04
CA SER A 31 65.90 -2.68 -0.14
C SER A 31 66.19 -3.79 0.87
N ARG A 32 65.75 -3.62 2.12
CA ARG A 32 65.87 -4.63 3.18
C ARG A 32 65.02 -5.86 2.86
N LEU A 33 63.77 -5.69 2.47
CA LEU A 33 62.86 -6.75 2.02
C LEU A 33 63.43 -7.55 0.85
N HIS A 34 64.00 -6.85 -0.15
CA HIS A 34 64.63 -7.46 -1.31
C HIS A 34 65.86 -8.28 -0.95
N ARG A 35 66.74 -7.76 -0.09
CA ARG A 35 67.90 -8.52 0.41
C ARG A 35 67.51 -9.75 1.23
N GLN A 36 66.36 -9.70 1.90
CA GLN A 36 65.81 -10.81 2.68
C GLN A 36 65.01 -11.82 1.83
N GLY A 37 64.84 -11.58 0.52
CA GLY A 37 64.07 -12.46 -0.37
C GLY A 37 62.55 -12.40 -0.16
N ARG A 38 62.05 -11.51 0.71
CA ARG A 38 60.65 -11.44 1.13
C ARG A 38 59.76 -10.60 0.22
N THR A 39 60.32 -9.96 -0.81
CA THR A 39 59.54 -9.16 -1.77
C THR A 39 58.44 -9.99 -2.44
N ASN A 40 58.73 -11.26 -2.75
CA ASN A 40 57.75 -12.16 -3.37
C ASN A 40 56.60 -12.50 -2.42
N GLU A 41 56.86 -12.65 -1.12
CA GLU A 41 55.82 -12.90 -0.10
C GLU A 41 54.88 -11.71 0.03
N VAL A 42 55.41 -10.49 -0.02
CA VAL A 42 54.60 -9.26 0.02
C VAL A 42 53.75 -9.12 -1.24
N LEU A 43 54.32 -9.37 -2.42
CA LEU A 43 53.57 -9.34 -3.69
C LEU A 43 52.47 -10.41 -3.71
N GLN A 44 52.79 -11.62 -3.24
CA GLN A 44 51.83 -12.71 -3.11
C GLN A 44 50.71 -12.34 -2.13
N GLY A 45 51.04 -11.77 -0.97
CA GLY A 45 50.05 -11.33 0.01
C GLY A 45 49.14 -10.22 -0.52
N ILE A 46 49.68 -9.26 -1.29
CA ILE A 46 48.88 -8.23 -1.96
C ILE A 46 47.94 -8.87 -3.00
N GLN A 47 48.45 -9.80 -3.81
CA GLN A 47 47.65 -10.48 -4.83
C GLN A 47 46.52 -11.30 -4.21
N GLU A 48 46.77 -12.02 -3.12
CA GLU A 48 45.73 -12.73 -2.37
C GLU A 48 44.68 -11.79 -1.78
N LEU A 49 45.09 -10.60 -1.33
CA LEU A 49 44.19 -9.61 -0.77
C LEU A 49 43.31 -8.99 -1.87
N VAL A 50 43.87 -8.73 -3.05
CA VAL A 50 43.12 -8.29 -4.25
C VAL A 50 42.10 -9.36 -4.64
N ILE A 51 42.51 -10.63 -4.76
CA ILE A 51 41.59 -11.74 -5.10
C ILE A 51 40.45 -11.86 -4.08
N LYS A 52 40.74 -11.72 -2.78
CA LYS A 52 39.72 -11.74 -1.73
C LYS A 52 38.76 -10.55 -1.80
N LEU A 53 39.25 -9.37 -2.16
CA LEU A 53 38.39 -8.20 -2.33
C LEU A 53 37.49 -8.33 -3.56
N ASP A 54 38.03 -8.83 -4.68
CA ASP A 54 37.26 -9.08 -5.89
C ASP A 54 36.18 -10.14 -5.65
N SER A 55 36.49 -11.23 -4.94
CA SER A 55 35.50 -12.26 -4.62
C SER A 55 34.41 -11.83 -3.63
N ILE A 56 34.67 -10.80 -2.82
CA ILE A 56 33.66 -10.16 -1.95
C ILE A 56 32.85 -9.11 -2.73
N ALA A 57 33.46 -8.44 -3.71
CA ALA A 57 32.77 -7.49 -4.57
C ALA A 57 31.87 -8.17 -5.61
N ASP A 58 32.21 -9.40 -6.02
CA ASP A 58 31.38 -10.31 -6.83
C ASP A 58 30.28 -11.02 -6.02
N ILE A 59 29.90 -10.50 -4.84
CA ILE A 59 28.55 -10.79 -4.32
C ILE A 59 27.59 -10.49 -5.46
N ASP A 60 26.80 -11.49 -5.84
CA ASP A 60 26.17 -11.68 -7.14
C ASP A 60 24.99 -10.72 -7.37
N TYR A 61 25.21 -9.41 -7.16
CA TYR A 61 24.23 -8.33 -7.29
C TYR A 61 23.52 -8.40 -8.63
N PHE A 62 24.21 -8.81 -9.69
CA PHE A 62 23.62 -8.96 -11.01
C PHE A 62 22.59 -10.10 -11.08
N VAL A 63 22.83 -11.22 -10.39
CA VAL A 63 21.88 -12.34 -10.30
C VAL A 63 20.70 -11.94 -9.42
N ASP A 64 20.95 -11.31 -8.28
CA ASP A 64 19.89 -10.87 -7.37
C ASP A 64 19.01 -9.78 -7.98
N ILE A 65 19.60 -8.80 -8.69
CA ILE A 65 18.87 -7.74 -9.40
C ILE A 65 18.02 -8.33 -10.53
N LYS A 66 18.54 -9.31 -11.28
CA LYS A 66 17.77 -10.01 -12.32
C LYS A 66 16.59 -10.79 -11.74
N GLN A 67 16.82 -11.52 -10.65
CA GLN A 67 15.75 -12.27 -9.98
C GLN A 67 14.69 -11.32 -9.41
N LEU A 68 15.11 -10.18 -8.84
CA LEU A 68 14.21 -9.17 -8.33
C LEU A 68 13.36 -8.55 -9.45
N ALA A 69 13.99 -8.18 -10.57
CA ALA A 69 13.29 -7.64 -11.75
C ALA A 69 12.25 -8.64 -12.30
N GLN A 70 12.61 -9.92 -12.36
CA GLN A 70 11.68 -10.97 -12.81
C GLN A 70 10.49 -11.14 -11.85
N ARG A 71 10.72 -11.07 -10.53
CA ARG A 71 9.63 -11.10 -9.55
C ARG A 71 8.72 -9.89 -9.63
N VAL A 72 9.28 -8.70 -9.84
CA VAL A 72 8.48 -7.46 -10.02
C VAL A 72 7.59 -7.59 -11.25
N ALA A 73 8.14 -7.99 -12.40
CA ALA A 73 7.35 -8.19 -13.62
C ALA A 73 6.22 -9.21 -13.44
N GLN A 74 6.46 -10.29 -12.67
CA GLN A 74 5.43 -11.30 -12.39
C GLN A 74 4.33 -10.78 -11.45
N LEU A 75 4.67 -9.91 -10.49
CA LEU A 75 3.69 -9.27 -9.61
C LEU A 75 2.85 -8.24 -10.36
N GLU A 76 3.47 -7.43 -11.21
CA GLU A 76 2.79 -6.47 -12.08
C GLU A 76 1.78 -7.19 -12.99
N SER A 77 2.20 -8.26 -13.67
CA SER A 77 1.30 -9.06 -14.51
C SER A 77 0.13 -9.66 -13.73
N ARG A 78 0.34 -10.07 -12.47
CA ARG A 78 -0.72 -10.61 -11.61
C ARG A 78 -1.70 -9.54 -11.16
N LEU A 79 -1.22 -8.33 -10.87
CA LEU A 79 -2.07 -7.20 -10.49
C LEU A 79 -2.94 -6.76 -11.67
N GLU A 80 -2.37 -6.70 -12.88
CA GLU A 80 -3.11 -6.34 -14.09
C GLU A 80 -4.20 -7.35 -14.46
N SER A 81 -3.91 -8.65 -14.27
CA SER A 81 -4.81 -9.73 -14.72
C SER A 81 -5.77 -10.25 -13.65
N GLY A 82 -5.37 -10.28 -12.38
CA GLY A 82 -6.16 -10.93 -11.32
C GLY A 82 -7.21 -10.02 -10.70
N SER A 83 -6.84 -8.80 -10.34
CA SER A 83 -7.73 -7.94 -9.53
C SER A 83 -8.91 -7.38 -10.31
N SER A 84 -8.71 -7.10 -11.60
CA SER A 84 -9.73 -6.47 -12.45
C SER A 84 -10.76 -7.49 -12.92
N ASN A 85 -10.31 -8.68 -13.32
CA ASN A 85 -11.19 -9.67 -13.94
C ASN A 85 -12.11 -10.34 -12.93
N GLU A 86 -11.61 -10.75 -11.76
CA GLU A 86 -12.43 -11.35 -10.71
C GLU A 86 -13.48 -10.37 -10.17
N PHE A 87 -13.09 -9.12 -9.94
CA PHE A 87 -14.02 -8.09 -9.46
C PHE A 87 -15.07 -7.71 -10.52
N ASN A 88 -14.69 -7.65 -11.80
CA ASN A 88 -15.64 -7.40 -12.89
C ASN A 88 -16.63 -8.56 -13.07
N GLU A 89 -16.18 -9.81 -12.87
CA GLU A 89 -17.04 -10.98 -12.93
C GLU A 89 -18.04 -11.00 -11.75
N GLU A 90 -17.58 -10.68 -10.54
CA GLU A 90 -18.46 -10.56 -9.37
C GLU A 90 -19.48 -9.41 -9.52
N LEU A 91 -19.05 -8.27 -10.09
CA LEU A 91 -19.96 -7.17 -10.42
C LEU A 91 -21.01 -7.57 -11.47
N ALA A 92 -20.62 -8.35 -12.48
CA ALA A 92 -21.53 -8.86 -13.48
C ALA A 92 -22.57 -9.83 -12.88
N ASP A 93 -22.14 -10.74 -11.99
CA ASP A 93 -23.06 -11.64 -11.28
C ASP A 93 -24.03 -10.87 -10.36
N MET A 94 -23.53 -9.88 -9.63
CA MET A 94 -24.38 -9.01 -8.81
C MET A 94 -25.40 -8.24 -9.65
N SER A 95 -24.99 -7.70 -10.81
CA SER A 95 -25.88 -7.02 -11.74
C SER A 95 -26.99 -7.94 -12.24
N LEU A 96 -26.63 -9.17 -12.63
CA LEU A 96 -27.59 -10.17 -13.09
C LEU A 96 -28.59 -10.55 -11.99
N ARG A 97 -28.13 -10.73 -10.75
CA ARG A 97 -28.99 -11.03 -9.61
C ARG A 97 -29.94 -9.88 -9.28
N LEU A 98 -29.49 -8.63 -9.40
CA LEU A 98 -30.35 -7.46 -9.20
C LEU A 98 -31.47 -7.38 -10.26
N GLU A 99 -31.14 -7.64 -11.53
CA GLU A 99 -32.15 -7.71 -12.61
C GLU A 99 -33.19 -8.81 -12.36
N GLN A 100 -32.74 -9.99 -11.90
CA GLN A 100 -33.63 -11.09 -11.51
C GLN A 100 -34.54 -10.71 -10.32
N LEU A 101 -34.02 -9.99 -9.33
CA LEU A 101 -34.84 -9.51 -8.21
C LEU A 101 -35.83 -8.45 -8.65
N GLU A 102 -35.43 -7.51 -9.51
CA GLU A 102 -36.31 -6.47 -10.03
C GLU A 102 -37.46 -7.07 -10.85
N THR A 103 -37.16 -8.02 -11.72
CA THR A 103 -38.19 -8.72 -12.51
C THR A 103 -39.14 -9.52 -11.62
N ALA A 104 -38.64 -10.27 -10.64
CA ALA A 104 -39.46 -11.01 -9.67
C ALA A 104 -40.34 -10.07 -8.82
N TYR A 105 -39.79 -8.93 -8.38
CA TYR A 105 -40.52 -7.92 -7.62
C TYR A 105 -41.65 -7.28 -8.45
N ASN A 106 -41.38 -6.92 -9.70
CA ASN A 106 -42.39 -6.36 -10.60
C ASN A 106 -43.51 -7.36 -10.90
N GLN A 107 -43.17 -8.64 -11.09
CA GLN A 107 -44.17 -9.70 -11.23
C GLN A 107 -45.02 -9.88 -9.97
N LEU A 108 -44.40 -9.80 -8.79
CA LEU A 108 -45.11 -9.87 -7.51
C LEU A 108 -46.09 -8.69 -7.35
N ILE A 109 -45.68 -7.47 -7.71
CA ILE A 109 -46.58 -6.29 -7.69
C ILE A 109 -47.78 -6.52 -8.61
N ILE A 110 -47.55 -6.97 -9.85
CA ILE A 110 -48.63 -7.24 -10.82
C ILE A 110 -49.57 -8.32 -10.28
N TYR A 111 -49.02 -9.38 -9.68
CA TYR A 111 -49.80 -10.45 -9.06
C TYR A 111 -50.65 -9.94 -7.89
N LEU A 112 -50.09 -9.12 -6.99
CA LEU A 112 -50.83 -8.56 -5.86
C LEU A 112 -51.93 -7.61 -6.31
N ASN A 113 -51.65 -6.75 -7.29
CA ASN A 113 -52.62 -5.80 -7.87
C ASN A 113 -53.74 -6.50 -8.63
N SER A 114 -53.45 -7.60 -9.35
CA SER A 114 -54.47 -8.38 -10.05
C SER A 114 -55.34 -9.21 -9.10
N LYS A 115 -54.82 -9.59 -7.92
CA LYS A 115 -55.57 -10.32 -6.89
C LYS A 115 -56.48 -9.41 -6.05
N SER A 116 -56.17 -8.12 -5.95
CA SER A 116 -57.04 -7.11 -5.33
C SER A 116 -58.16 -6.67 -6.28
N LYS A 117 -59.35 -7.28 -6.17
CA LYS A 117 -60.57 -6.74 -6.79
C LYS A 117 -60.83 -5.31 -6.29
N PRO A 118 -61.22 -4.34 -7.15
CA PRO A 118 -61.57 -2.99 -6.71
C PRO A 118 -62.95 -3.04 -6.06
N ARG A 119 -63.01 -3.23 -4.74
CA ARG A 119 -64.21 -2.85 -3.98
C ARG A 119 -64.14 -1.35 -3.77
N GLN A 120 -65.10 -0.67 -4.39
CA GLN A 120 -65.42 0.72 -4.13
C GLN A 120 -65.45 1.04 -2.63
N SER A 121 -65.00 2.27 -2.35
CA SER A 121 -65.38 3.13 -1.23
C SER A 121 -64.33 3.37 -0.14
N SER A 122 -64.08 4.68 -0.01
CA SER A 122 -63.77 5.46 1.18
C SER A 122 -62.45 5.18 1.92
N SER A 123 -61.60 6.22 1.87
CA SER A 123 -60.75 6.71 2.95
C SER A 123 -60.41 5.68 4.03
N ARG A 124 -59.21 5.08 3.91
CA ARG A 124 -58.58 4.39 5.02
C ARG A 124 -57.12 4.84 5.10
N TYR A 125 -56.87 5.64 6.13
CA TYR A 125 -55.55 6.01 6.62
C TYR A 125 -54.64 4.78 6.67
N TYR A 126 -53.42 4.94 6.16
CA TYR A 126 -52.36 3.94 6.23
C TYR A 126 -52.07 3.56 7.68
N THR A 127 -52.56 2.42 8.12
CA THR A 127 -52.13 1.73 9.35
C THR A 127 -51.66 0.34 8.97
N GLY A 128 -50.35 0.12 8.91
CA GLY A 128 -49.80 -1.20 8.62
C GLY A 128 -48.45 -1.21 7.91
N GLN A 129 -47.48 -0.44 8.40
CA GLN A 129 -46.07 -0.82 8.23
C GLN A 129 -45.53 -0.98 9.64
N GLY A 130 -44.99 -2.16 9.96
CA GLY A 130 -44.36 -2.43 11.25
C GLY A 130 -43.34 -1.35 11.57
N GLU A 131 -43.18 -1.01 12.85
CA GLU A 131 -42.22 -0.02 13.31
C GLU A 131 -40.84 -0.32 12.72
N VAL A 132 -40.48 0.37 11.64
CA VAL A 132 -39.11 0.38 11.13
C VAL A 132 -38.31 1.02 12.25
N LYS A 133 -37.57 0.19 13.00
CA LYS A 133 -36.59 0.69 13.96
C LYS A 133 -35.64 1.56 13.17
N ILE A 134 -35.74 2.86 13.36
CA ILE A 134 -34.89 3.81 12.67
C ILE A 134 -33.50 3.64 13.29
N ASP A 135 -32.63 2.96 12.55
CA ASP A 135 -31.24 2.80 12.91
C ASP A 135 -30.52 4.16 12.79
N THR A 136 -29.41 4.25 13.52
CA THR A 136 -28.53 5.42 13.56
C THR A 136 -28.16 5.90 12.17
N TYR A 137 -28.22 7.21 11.91
CA TYR A 137 -27.89 7.76 10.60
C TYR A 137 -26.49 8.37 10.55
N THR A 138 -25.85 8.23 9.39
CA THR A 138 -24.70 9.05 9.00
C THR A 138 -25.15 10.51 8.81
N PRO A 139 -24.23 11.50 8.90
CA PRO A 139 -24.56 12.91 8.65
C PRO A 139 -25.26 13.15 7.31
N GLN A 140 -24.84 12.46 6.25
CA GLN A 140 -25.41 12.56 4.90
C GLN A 140 -26.85 12.05 4.86
N ASN A 141 -27.11 10.90 5.49
CA ASN A 141 -28.44 10.28 5.48
C ASN A 141 -29.43 11.09 6.32
N LEU A 142 -28.99 11.61 7.46
CA LEU A 142 -29.82 12.50 8.26
C LEU A 142 -30.12 13.81 7.52
N ALA A 143 -29.12 14.40 6.86
CA ALA A 143 -29.31 15.63 6.09
C ALA A 143 -30.36 15.44 4.98
N LYS A 144 -30.28 14.34 4.23
CA LYS A 144 -31.28 13.97 3.23
C LYS A 144 -32.69 13.82 3.83
N ARG A 145 -32.81 13.13 4.96
CA ARG A 145 -34.10 12.92 5.65
C ARG A 145 -34.72 14.22 6.16
N LEU A 146 -33.91 15.12 6.70
CA LEU A 146 -34.34 16.43 7.19
C LEU A 146 -34.51 17.46 6.06
N GLY A 147 -34.22 17.10 4.80
CA GLY A 147 -34.32 17.99 3.64
C GLY A 147 -33.35 19.16 3.69
N VAL A 148 -32.16 18.97 4.27
CA VAL A 148 -31.13 20.01 4.39
C VAL A 148 -29.81 19.57 3.76
N GLU A 149 -28.96 20.54 3.44
CA GLU A 149 -27.58 20.26 3.04
C GLU A 149 -26.74 19.81 4.25
N LEU A 150 -25.75 18.94 4.03
CA LEU A 150 -24.85 18.45 5.08
C LEU A 150 -24.14 19.60 5.82
N ALA A 151 -23.64 20.60 5.09
CA ALA A 151 -23.00 21.78 5.68
C ALA A 151 -23.94 22.57 6.60
N THR A 152 -25.23 22.65 6.24
CA THR A 152 -26.25 23.30 7.06
C THR A 152 -26.52 22.52 8.34
N LEU A 153 -26.59 21.19 8.25
CA LEU A 153 -26.79 20.30 9.39
C LEU A 153 -25.63 20.39 10.39
N GLU A 154 -24.39 20.39 9.91
CA GLU A 154 -23.20 20.54 10.75
C GLU A 154 -23.13 21.92 11.39
N ARG A 155 -23.40 22.98 10.62
CA ARG A 155 -23.45 24.35 11.15
C ARG A 155 -24.47 24.48 12.27
N ILE A 156 -25.65 23.91 12.12
CA ILE A 156 -26.71 23.99 13.13
C ILE A 156 -26.34 23.17 14.37
N ARG A 157 -25.70 22.01 14.20
CA ARG A 157 -25.16 21.24 15.32
C ARG A 157 -24.11 22.02 16.10
N VAL A 158 -23.14 22.63 15.41
CA VAL A 158 -22.02 23.37 16.05
C VAL A 158 -22.50 24.67 16.71
N ASN A 159 -23.47 25.35 16.09
CA ASN A 159 -24.01 26.60 16.62
C ASN A 159 -25.01 26.40 17.77
N ALA A 160 -25.50 25.18 17.98
CA ALA A 160 -26.38 24.86 19.10
C ALA A 160 -25.61 24.99 20.42
N LYS A 161 -26.11 25.83 21.33
CA LYS A 161 -25.46 26.06 22.63
C LYS A 161 -25.64 24.87 23.56
N LYS A 162 -26.72 24.11 23.35
CA LYS A 162 -27.03 22.87 24.07
C LYS A 162 -27.39 21.77 23.08
N PRO A 163 -27.04 20.50 23.36
CA PRO A 163 -27.46 19.37 22.53
C PRO A 163 -28.98 19.29 22.31
N GLU A 164 -29.76 19.71 23.30
CA GLU A 164 -31.23 19.74 23.27
C GLU A 164 -31.80 20.68 22.20
N GLU A 165 -31.12 21.79 21.90
CA GLU A 165 -31.55 22.74 20.86
C GLU A 165 -31.50 22.08 19.48
N PHE A 166 -30.44 21.31 19.21
CA PHE A 166 -30.31 20.52 17.98
C PHE A 166 -31.35 19.39 17.91
N VAL A 167 -31.61 18.72 19.04
CA VAL A 167 -32.66 17.68 19.12
C VAL A 167 -34.04 18.28 18.82
N SER A 168 -34.38 19.43 19.38
CA SER A 168 -35.66 20.10 19.10
C SER A 168 -35.75 20.60 17.66
N TRP A 169 -34.65 21.14 17.12
CA TRP A 169 -34.60 21.62 15.75
C TRP A 169 -34.78 20.49 14.73
N SER A 170 -34.14 19.35 14.98
CA SER A 170 -34.24 18.16 14.13
C SER A 170 -35.63 17.52 14.25
N ARG A 171 -36.21 17.48 15.47
CA ARG A 171 -37.58 17.00 15.71
C ARG A 171 -38.63 17.75 14.89
N GLY A 172 -38.51 19.07 14.77
CA GLY A 172 -39.44 19.90 13.99
C GLY A 172 -39.32 19.74 12.47
N ARG A 173 -38.27 19.09 11.98
CA ARG A 173 -38.02 18.85 10.54
C ARG A 173 -38.20 17.40 10.14
N ASP A 174 -38.05 16.47 11.09
CA ASP A 174 -38.19 15.05 10.82
C ASP A 174 -39.66 14.73 10.47
N PRO A 175 -39.94 14.06 9.34
CA PRO A 175 -41.30 13.67 8.98
C PRO A 175 -41.98 12.77 10.02
N SER A 176 -41.20 12.06 10.83
CA SER A 176 -41.68 11.20 11.93
C SER A 176 -41.65 11.90 13.30
N SER A 177 -41.38 13.21 13.35
CA SER A 177 -41.26 13.98 14.61
C SER A 177 -40.25 13.37 15.60
N LEU A 178 -39.15 12.79 15.09
CA LEU A 178 -38.05 12.26 15.89
C LEU A 178 -36.94 13.29 16.06
N GLY A 179 -36.49 13.47 17.29
CA GLY A 179 -35.28 14.24 17.57
C GLY A 179 -34.04 13.43 17.25
N TRP A 180 -32.95 14.10 16.91
CA TRP A 180 -31.68 13.46 16.56
C TRP A 180 -30.55 14.00 17.42
N ARG A 181 -29.71 13.12 17.97
CA ARG A 181 -28.54 13.49 18.77
C ARG A 181 -27.27 12.93 18.14
N TYR A 182 -26.27 13.79 18.00
CA TYR A 182 -24.96 13.39 17.51
C TYR A 182 -24.15 12.71 18.62
N ASN A 183 -23.53 11.58 18.31
CA ASN A 183 -22.53 10.96 19.17
C ASN A 183 -21.12 11.20 18.55
N PRO A 184 -20.24 11.97 19.22
CA PRO A 184 -18.89 12.24 18.72
C PRO A 184 -18.00 10.99 18.59
N GLU A 185 -18.23 9.96 19.40
CA GLU A 185 -17.41 8.74 19.40
C GLU A 185 -17.71 7.85 18.20
N SER A 186 -19.00 7.73 17.83
CA SER A 186 -19.42 6.93 16.67
C SER A 186 -19.47 7.74 15.37
N GLY A 187 -19.53 9.07 15.46
CA GLY A 187 -19.77 9.94 14.31
C GLY A 187 -21.17 9.83 13.73
N LEU A 188 -22.11 9.17 14.43
CA LEU A 188 -23.47 8.90 13.97
C LEU A 188 -24.51 9.68 14.77
N TYR A 189 -25.68 9.86 14.15
CA TYR A 189 -26.86 10.43 14.79
C TYR A 189 -27.79 9.34 15.30
N HIS A 190 -28.13 9.42 16.57
CA HIS A 190 -29.05 8.51 17.25
C HIS A 190 -30.42 9.16 17.42
N PRO A 191 -31.52 8.43 17.18
CA PRO A 191 -32.86 8.96 17.40
C PRO A 191 -33.14 9.15 18.90
N VAL A 192 -33.85 10.23 19.22
CA VAL A 192 -34.29 10.61 20.57
C VAL A 192 -35.79 10.92 20.50
N ARG A 193 -36.59 10.19 21.28
CA ARG A 193 -38.03 10.44 21.42
C ARG A 193 -38.29 11.59 22.38
#